data_AF-A0A2E2IRS7-F1
#
_entry.id   AF-A0A2E2IRS7-F1
#
_cell.length_a   1.000
_cell.length_b   1.000
_cell.length_c   1.000
_cell.angle_alpha   90.00
_cell.angle_beta   90.00
_cell.angle_gamma   90.00
#
_symmetry.space_group_name_H-M   'P 1'
#
loop_
_entity.id
_entity.type
_entity.pdbx_description
1 polymer ?
#
loop_
_entity_poly.entity_id
_entity_poly.type
_entity_poly.pdbx_seq_one_letter_code
_entity_poly.pdbx_strand_id
1 'polypeptide(L)'
;METTAQPNLIDSLRDLKRRWDDATGAAPTRLGRIVCNDGDAIARLANEGTSITLAKLEQFATFLADAENWPEGDVPEEAVAFAHRVGVSVTPAAASIGQSDGMSGERSAA
;
A
#
# COMPACT_ATOMS: atom_id res chain seq x y z
N MET A 1 -22.60 22.77 14.09
CA MET A 1 -22.17 21.44 14.60
C MET A 1 -21.59 20.71 13.41
N GLU A 2 -20.33 20.98 13.11
CA GLU A 2 -19.61 20.30 12.03
C GLU A 2 -19.25 18.91 12.56
N THR A 3 -20.08 17.92 12.25
CA THR A 3 -19.68 16.53 12.35
C THR A 3 -18.47 16.39 11.43
N THR A 4 -17.26 16.35 12.00
CA THR A 4 -16.07 15.90 11.28
C THR A 4 -16.32 14.44 10.92
N ALA A 5 -17.00 14.22 9.80
CA ALA A 5 -17.28 12.90 9.27
C ALA A 5 -15.92 12.28 9.00
N GLN A 6 -15.47 11.42 9.91
CA GLN A 6 -14.27 10.65 9.65
C GLN A 6 -14.54 9.87 8.36
N PRO A 7 -13.69 10.02 7.33
CA PRO A 7 -13.87 9.26 6.12
C PRO A 7 -13.92 7.78 6.51
N ASN A 8 -14.96 7.08 6.06
CA ASN A 8 -15.07 5.66 6.33
C ASN A 8 -13.88 4.93 5.66
N LEU A 9 -13.56 3.72 6.14
CA LEU A 9 -12.42 2.95 5.61
C LEU A 9 -12.51 2.69 4.11
N ILE A 10 -13.72 2.60 3.57
CA ILE A 10 -13.96 2.34 2.15
C ILE A 10 -13.61 3.56 1.30
N ASP A 11 -14.01 4.76 1.71
CA ASP A 11 -13.64 6.00 1.04
C ASP A 11 -12.13 6.26 1.14
N SER A 12 -11.52 5.97 2.30
CA SER A 12 -10.06 6.04 2.45
C SER A 12 -9.33 5.10 1.46
N LEU A 13 -9.81 3.85 1.31
CA LEU A 13 -9.27 2.91 0.34
C LEU A 13 -9.45 3.37 -1.11
N ARG A 14 -10.57 4.04 -1.43
CA ARG A 14 -10.81 4.58 -2.78
C ARG A 14 -9.87 5.72 -3.12
N ASP A 15 -9.66 6.65 -2.19
CA ASP A 15 -8.73 7.76 -2.41
C ASP A 15 -7.29 7.24 -2.60
N LEU A 16 -6.86 6.30 -1.75
CA LEU A 16 -5.54 5.67 -1.88
C LEU A 16 -5.38 4.92 -3.20
N LYS A 17 -6.40 4.15 -3.60
CA LYS A 17 -6.42 3.50 -4.91
C LYS A 17 -6.26 4.52 -6.04
N ARG A 18 -7.02 5.62 -6.02
CA ARG A 18 -6.93 6.65 -7.06
C ARG A 18 -5.51 7.20 -7.16
N ARG A 19 -4.87 7.47 -6.03
CA ARG A 19 -3.47 7.94 -6.02
C ARG A 19 -2.49 6.90 -6.55
N TRP A 20 -2.67 5.63 -6.17
CA TRP A 20 -1.83 4.57 -6.69
C TRP A 20 -2.00 4.40 -8.21
N ASP A 21 -3.22 4.46 -8.72
CA ASP A 21 -3.50 4.42 -10.16
C ASP A 21 -2.85 5.61 -10.88
N ASP A 22 -2.95 6.83 -10.31
CA ASP A 22 -2.37 8.06 -10.86
C ASP A 22 -0.84 7.99 -10.90
N ALA A 23 -0.22 7.55 -9.79
CA ALA A 23 1.22 7.40 -9.68
C ALA A 23 1.76 6.34 -10.67
N THR A 24 1.08 5.20 -10.78
CA THR A 24 1.55 4.07 -11.60
C THR A 24 1.09 4.12 -13.06
N GLY A 25 0.13 4.99 -13.39
CA GLY A 25 -0.58 4.97 -14.67
C GLY A 25 -1.38 3.67 -14.90
N ALA A 26 -1.69 2.94 -13.82
CA ALA A 26 -2.34 1.65 -13.90
C ALA A 26 -3.84 1.75 -14.24
N ALA A 27 -4.36 0.70 -14.88
CA ALA A 27 -5.79 0.55 -15.05
C ALA A 27 -6.49 0.40 -13.68
N PRO A 28 -7.72 0.94 -13.51
CA PRO A 28 -8.39 0.94 -12.22
C PRO A 28 -8.71 -0.46 -11.67
N THR A 29 -8.71 -1.49 -12.50
CA THR A 29 -8.91 -2.88 -12.05
C THR A 29 -7.62 -3.57 -11.61
N ARG A 30 -6.45 -2.96 -11.88
CA ARG A 30 -5.15 -3.61 -11.70
C ARG A 30 -4.84 -3.83 -10.22
N LEU A 31 -5.08 -2.85 -9.36
CA LEU A 31 -4.82 -2.98 -7.92
C LEU A 31 -5.60 -4.14 -7.29
N GLY A 32 -6.91 -4.22 -7.55
CA GLY A 32 -7.75 -5.32 -7.05
C GLY A 32 -7.29 -6.68 -7.57
N ARG A 33 -6.81 -6.73 -8.81
CA ARG A 33 -6.27 -7.96 -9.42
C ARG A 33 -4.93 -8.37 -8.82
N ILE A 34 -4.07 -7.43 -8.46
CA ILE A 34 -2.78 -7.75 -7.82
C ILE A 34 -3.00 -8.23 -6.39
N VAL A 35 -3.81 -7.51 -5.62
CA VAL A 35 -3.97 -7.76 -4.18
C VAL A 35 -4.90 -8.95 -3.90
N CYS A 36 -6.04 -9.02 -4.59
CA CYS A 36 -7.10 -9.97 -4.29
C CYS A 36 -7.42 -10.94 -5.45
N ASN A 37 -6.69 -10.87 -6.56
CA ASN A 37 -7.06 -11.53 -7.84
C ASN A 37 -8.49 -11.19 -8.32
N ASP A 38 -9.01 -10.03 -7.91
CA ASP A 38 -10.37 -9.57 -8.22
C ASP A 38 -10.31 -8.10 -8.62
N GLY A 39 -10.34 -7.84 -9.93
CA GLY A 39 -10.20 -6.50 -10.49
C GLY A 39 -11.37 -5.57 -10.16
N ASP A 40 -12.54 -6.13 -9.87
CA ASP A 40 -13.74 -5.38 -9.52
C ASP A 40 -13.94 -5.29 -8.01
N ALA A 41 -13.01 -5.82 -7.20
CA ALA A 41 -13.13 -5.83 -5.74
C ALA A 41 -13.44 -4.44 -5.18
N ILE A 42 -12.74 -3.40 -5.64
CA ILE A 42 -12.92 -2.04 -5.14
C ILE A 42 -14.14 -1.36 -5.77
N ALA A 43 -14.49 -1.68 -7.02
CA ALA A 43 -15.72 -1.18 -7.63
C ALA A 43 -16.98 -1.77 -6.96
N ARG A 44 -16.93 -3.04 -6.56
CA ARG A 44 -18.01 -3.71 -5.83
C ARG A 44 -18.25 -3.12 -4.45
N LEU A 45 -17.23 -2.54 -3.81
CA LEU A 45 -17.38 -1.75 -2.58
C LEU A 45 -18.27 -0.52 -2.76
N ALA A 46 -18.48 -0.04 -3.98
CA ALA A 46 -19.37 1.08 -4.28
C ALA A 46 -20.83 0.70 -4.39
N ASN A 47 -21.14 -0.59 -4.51
CA ASN A 47 -22.51 -1.07 -4.51
C ASN A 47 -22.93 -1.37 -3.07
N GLU A 48 -24.03 -0.76 -2.63
CA GLU A 48 -24.67 -1.04 -1.35
C GLU A 48 -24.93 -2.55 -1.21
N GLY A 49 -24.45 -3.15 -0.11
CA GLY A 49 -24.66 -4.56 0.21
C GLY A 49 -23.43 -5.47 0.05
N THR A 50 -22.31 -4.99 -0.49
CA THR A 50 -21.07 -5.80 -0.53
C THR A 50 -20.26 -5.62 0.74
N SER A 51 -20.24 -6.63 1.61
CA SER A 51 -19.34 -6.67 2.77
C SER A 51 -17.93 -7.07 2.35
N ILE A 52 -16.97 -6.16 2.49
CA ILE A 52 -15.55 -6.53 2.47
C ILE A 52 -15.15 -7.06 3.85
N THR A 53 -14.41 -8.15 3.86
CA THR A 53 -13.84 -8.68 5.09
C THR A 53 -12.65 -7.82 5.52
N LEU A 54 -12.42 -7.74 6.84
CA LEU A 54 -11.22 -7.11 7.38
C LEU A 54 -9.95 -7.67 6.72
N ALA A 55 -9.89 -8.98 6.49
CA ALA A 55 -8.78 -9.64 5.79
C ALA A 55 -8.47 -9.04 4.41
N LYS A 56 -9.49 -8.64 3.64
CA LYS A 56 -9.24 -7.97 2.35
C LYS A 56 -8.70 -6.55 2.55
N LEU A 57 -9.22 -5.82 3.53
CA LEU A 57 -8.71 -4.49 3.87
C LEU A 57 -7.24 -4.55 4.32
N GLU A 58 -6.87 -5.56 5.11
CA GLU A 58 -5.49 -5.82 5.53
C GLU A 58 -4.59 -6.14 4.33
N GLN A 59 -5.05 -6.92 3.36
CA GLN A 59 -4.31 -7.19 2.12
C GLN A 59 -4.04 -5.90 1.33
N PHE A 60 -5.05 -5.05 1.16
CA PHE A 60 -4.88 -3.76 0.48
C PHE A 60 -3.93 -2.83 1.24
N ALA A 61 -4.09 -2.76 2.57
CA ALA A 61 -3.21 -1.97 3.42
C ALA A 61 -1.75 -2.43 3.35
N THR A 62 -1.51 -3.74 3.42
CA THR A 62 -0.16 -4.31 3.34
C THR A 62 0.51 -3.96 2.02
N PHE A 63 -0.23 -4.07 0.91
CA PHE A 63 0.29 -3.73 -0.42
C PHE A 63 0.57 -2.23 -0.56
N LEU A 64 -0.39 -1.37 -0.17
CA LEU A 64 -0.28 0.07 -0.34
C LEU A 64 0.74 0.71 0.62
N ALA A 65 1.06 0.04 1.72
CA ALA A 65 2.02 0.55 2.71
C ALA A 65 3.46 0.09 2.43
N ASP A 66 3.68 -0.62 1.32
CA ASP A 66 5.00 -1.06 0.85
C ASP A 66 5.52 -0.12 -0.24
N ALA A 67 6.74 0.39 -0.05
CA ALA A 67 7.35 1.41 -0.90
C ALA A 67 7.69 0.90 -2.31
N GLU A 68 7.95 -0.40 -2.48
CA GLU A 68 8.29 -0.99 -3.78
C GLU A 68 7.09 -0.99 -4.74
N ASN A 69 5.88 -0.88 -4.18
CA ASN A 69 4.64 -0.78 -4.96
C ASN A 69 4.35 0.64 -5.46
N TRP A 70 5.13 1.64 -5.03
CA TRP A 70 5.02 3.03 -5.46
C TRP A 70 6.16 3.39 -6.43
N PRO A 71 5.86 4.03 -7.57
CA PRO A 71 6.88 4.35 -8.58
C PRO A 71 7.89 5.40 -8.09
N GLU A 72 7.50 6.22 -7.13
CA GLU A 72 8.37 7.22 -6.50
C GLU A 72 9.24 6.62 -5.38
N GLY A 73 8.98 5.38 -4.96
CA GLY A 73 9.67 4.73 -3.85
C GLY A 73 9.35 5.32 -2.47
N ASP A 74 8.34 6.18 -2.38
CA ASP A 74 7.83 6.76 -1.14
C ASP A 74 6.36 6.39 -0.93
N VAL A 75 6.02 6.04 0.30
CA VAL A 75 4.66 5.63 0.68
C VAL A 75 3.91 6.85 1.22
N PRO A 76 2.76 7.23 0.64
CA PRO A 76 1.98 8.35 1.16
C PRO A 76 1.58 8.14 2.62
N GLU A 77 1.63 9.20 3.44
CA GLU A 77 1.26 9.15 4.87
C GLU A 77 -0.16 8.58 5.09
N GLU A 78 -1.08 8.84 4.15
CA GLU A 78 -2.45 8.30 4.18
C GLU A 78 -2.49 6.77 4.05
N ALA A 79 -1.55 6.16 3.32
CA ALA A 79 -1.46 4.70 3.19
C ALA A 79 -0.98 4.07 4.49
N VAL A 80 -0.01 4.70 5.16
CA VAL A 80 0.47 4.30 6.49
C VAL A 80 -0.63 4.45 7.53
N ALA A 81 -1.33 5.58 7.54
CA ALA A 81 -2.45 5.82 8.44
C ALA A 81 -3.61 4.83 8.21
N PHE A 82 -3.88 4.47 6.96
CA PHE A 82 -4.86 3.44 6.62
C PHE A 82 -4.43 2.06 7.14
N ALA A 83 -3.17 1.67 6.95
CA ALA A 83 -2.62 0.41 7.46
C ALA A 83 -2.74 0.31 8.99
N HIS A 84 -2.37 1.37 9.71
CA HIS A 84 -2.56 1.42 11.16
C HIS A 84 -4.03 1.30 11.59
N ARG A 85 -4.96 1.93 10.87
CA ARG A 85 -6.39 1.83 11.17
C ARG A 85 -6.95 0.42 10.99
N VAL A 86 -6.45 -0.35 10.04
CA VAL A 86 -6.90 -1.73 9.81
C VAL A 86 -6.10 -2.75 10.64
N GLY A 87 -5.16 -2.31 11.48
CA GLY A 87 -4.36 -3.18 12.34
C GLY A 87 -3.13 -3.79 11.66
N VAL A 88 -2.78 -3.34 10.46
CA VAL A 88 -1.56 -3.77 9.76
C VAL A 88 -0.38 -3.00 10.32
N SER A 89 0.54 -3.73 10.96
CA SER A 89 1.81 -3.19 11.41
C SER A 89 2.73 -3.06 10.20
N VAL A 90 2.88 -1.84 9.69
CA VAL A 90 3.86 -1.57 8.65
C VAL A 90 5.23 -1.51 9.30
N THR A 91 6.11 -2.42 8.90
CA THR A 91 7.54 -2.15 9.09
C THR A 91 7.89 -1.21 7.94
N PRO A 92 8.32 0.05 8.19
CA PRO A 92 8.81 0.88 7.10
C PRO A 92 9.86 0.04 6.40
N ALA A 93 9.63 -0.30 5.13
CA ALA A 93 10.60 -1.03 4.33
C ALA A 93 11.89 -0.25 4.50
N ALA A 94 12.84 -0.87 5.21
CA ALA A 94 14.07 -0.21 5.56
C ALA A 94 14.59 0.33 4.24
N ALA A 95 14.73 1.66 4.15
CA ALA A 95 15.52 2.27 3.11
C ALA A 95 16.73 1.36 2.96
N SER A 96 16.93 0.80 1.78
CA SER A 96 18.15 0.06 1.45
C SER A 96 19.30 1.06 1.53
N ILE A 97 19.68 1.40 2.76
CA ILE A 97 20.92 2.07 3.10
C ILE A 97 21.96 1.02 2.73
N GLY A 98 22.63 1.30 1.62
CA GLY A 98 23.37 0.32 0.86
C GLY A 98 24.23 -0.60 1.71
N GLN A 99 24.20 -1.88 1.37
CA GLN A 99 25.39 -2.70 1.51
C GLN A 99 26.45 -2.17 0.54
N SER A 100 27.14 -1.11 0.97
CA SER A 100 28.53 -0.94 0.58
C SER A 100 29.28 -2.10 1.22
N ASP A 101 29.41 -3.23 0.50
CA ASP A 101 30.34 -4.27 0.89
C ASP A 101 31.76 -3.76 0.58
N GLY A 102 32.24 -2.88 1.46
CA GLY A 102 33.61 -2.46 1.55
C GLY A 102 34.37 -3.41 2.47
N MET A 103 35.51 -3.87 1.97
CA MET A 103 36.59 -4.61 2.65
C MET A 103 36.41 -6.13 2.77
N SER A 104 37.00 -6.84 1.82
CA SER A 104 37.93 -7.92 2.18
C SER A 104 39.31 -7.54 1.70
N GLY A 105 40.18 -7.26 2.68
CA GLY A 105 41.58 -6.95 2.46
C GLY A 105 42.41 -8.16 2.03
N GLU A 106 43.67 -7.84 1.74
CA GLU A 106 44.81 -8.73 1.86
C GLU A 106 45.00 -9.80 0.76
N ARG A 107 45.57 -9.37 -0.38
CA ARG A 107 46.49 -10.24 -1.12
C ARG A 107 47.90 -10.09 -0.53
N SER A 108 48.16 -10.86 0.52
CA SER A 108 49.51 -11.35 0.78
C SER A 108 49.70 -12.64 -0.01
N ALA A 109 50.59 -12.62 -1.00
CA ALA A 109 51.24 -13.84 -1.49
C ALA A 109 52.65 -13.47 -1.98
N ALA A 110 53.61 -14.13 -1.34
CA ALA A 110 55.04 -14.05 -1.52
C ALA A 110 55.51 -14.51 -2.91
#